data_AF-A0A976Q6Z5-F1
#
_entry.id   AF-A0A976Q6Z5-F1
#
_cell.length_a   1.000
_cell.length_b   1.000
_cell.length_c   1.000
_cell.angle_alpha   90.00
_cell.angle_beta   90.00
_cell.angle_gamma   90.00
#
_symmetry.space_group_name_H-M   'P 1'
#
loop_
_entity.id
_entity.type
_entity.pdbx_description
1 polymer ?
#
loop_
_entity_poly.entity_id
_entity_poly.type
_entity_poly.pdbx_seq_one_letter_code
_entity_poly.pdbx_strand_id
1 'polypeptide(L)'
;MKIFIAIFVLFVSLVGTAQNNNTPSIIKTAFTKAFNNVSDVKWEKEGKSYEVSFVQNGNKMSALIDEKGKILETETELKISSLSPQIINYIKDHYKGKELIGAAKILNAAGILNYEAAIKGKDILFDSNGTFLKEVKE
;
A
#
# COMPACT_ATOMS: atom_id res chain seq x y z
N MET A 1 -13.47 7.20 6.34
CA MET A 1 -12.33 6.31 6.62
C MET A 1 -11.10 6.93 5.97
N LYS A 2 -10.03 7.16 6.75
CA LYS A 2 -8.74 7.60 6.18
C LYS A 2 -8.08 6.36 5.58
N ILE A 3 -7.70 6.44 4.32
CA ILE A 3 -6.94 5.40 3.62
C ILE A 3 -5.49 5.83 3.75
N PHE A 4 -4.64 4.89 4.12
CA PHE A 4 -3.22 5.10 4.19
C PHE A 4 -2.60 4.73 2.84
N ILE A 5 -1.42 5.28 2.52
CA ILE A 5 -0.79 5.16 1.21
C ILE A 5 0.62 4.62 1.40
N ALA A 6 0.83 3.39 0.95
CA ALA A 6 2.16 2.81 0.96
C ALA A 6 3.01 3.40 -0.17
N ILE A 7 4.11 4.06 0.20
CA ILE A 7 5.07 4.54 -0.80
C ILE A 7 5.89 3.34 -1.28
N PHE A 8 5.47 2.69 -2.38
CA PHE A 8 6.26 1.65 -3.06
C PHE A 8 7.43 2.27 -3.83
N VAL A 9 8.51 2.63 -3.12
CA VAL A 9 9.74 3.13 -3.75
C VAL A 9 10.34 2.06 -4.69
N LEU A 10 10.74 2.47 -5.91
CA LEU A 10 11.55 1.66 -6.82
C LEU A 10 12.89 1.33 -6.13
N PHE A 11 13.06 0.08 -5.69
CA PHE A 11 14.26 -0.32 -4.98
C PHE A 11 15.46 -0.50 -5.93
N VAL A 12 16.44 0.40 -5.83
CA VAL A 12 17.83 0.11 -6.17
C VAL A 12 18.38 -0.75 -5.03
N SER A 13 18.89 -1.93 -5.35
CA SER A 13 19.43 -2.89 -4.39
C SER A 13 20.74 -2.40 -3.76
N LEU A 14 20.63 -1.57 -2.72
CA LEU A 14 21.72 -1.41 -1.74
C LEU A 14 21.55 -2.45 -0.63
N VAL A 15 22.52 -3.34 -0.54
CA VAL A 15 22.70 -4.28 0.57
C VAL A 15 23.02 -3.49 1.85
N GLY A 16 22.26 -3.76 2.92
CA GLY A 16 22.63 -3.47 4.30
C GLY A 16 21.93 -2.27 4.95
N THR A 17 21.13 -2.53 5.98
CA THR A 17 21.35 -2.03 7.36
C THR A 17 20.36 -2.74 8.29
N ALA A 18 20.82 -3.15 9.47
CA ALA A 18 19.96 -3.62 10.54
C ALA A 18 19.01 -2.49 10.93
N GLN A 19 17.73 -2.67 10.67
CA GLN A 19 16.73 -1.65 10.96
C GLN A 19 16.57 -1.56 12.48
N ASN A 20 16.97 -0.41 13.04
CA ASN A 20 16.87 -0.13 14.47
C ASN A 20 15.40 0.17 14.82
N ASN A 21 14.55 -0.85 14.76
CA ASN A 21 13.11 -0.71 14.83
C ASN A 21 12.64 -0.71 16.27
N ASN A 22 12.47 0.51 16.80
CA ASN A 22 11.68 0.84 18.00
C ASN A 22 10.18 0.50 17.86
N THR A 23 9.80 -0.32 16.88
CA THR A 23 8.45 -0.85 16.74
C THR A 23 8.10 -1.70 17.96
N PRO A 24 7.00 -1.40 18.67
CA PRO A 24 6.59 -2.13 19.87
C PRO A 24 6.37 -3.62 19.61
N SER A 25 6.62 -4.45 20.63
CA SER A 25 6.51 -5.91 20.53
C SER A 25 5.10 -6.36 20.08
N ILE A 26 4.05 -5.72 20.60
CA ILE A 26 2.66 -6.02 20.22
C ILE A 26 2.41 -5.89 18.71
N ILE A 27 3.03 -4.90 18.07
CA ILE A 27 2.91 -4.65 16.64
C ILE A 27 3.66 -5.72 15.84
N LYS A 28 4.89 -6.05 16.26
CA LYS A 28 5.68 -7.13 15.64
C LYS A 28 4.95 -8.47 15.74
N THR A 29 4.38 -8.79 16.91
CA THR A 29 3.59 -10.01 17.12
C THR A 29 2.34 -10.05 16.24
N ALA A 30 1.61 -8.94 16.13
CA ALA A 30 0.44 -8.86 15.26
C ALA A 30 0.81 -9.14 13.80
N PHE A 31 1.89 -8.52 13.32
CA PHE A 31 2.40 -8.75 11.97
C PHE A 31 2.79 -10.21 11.73
N THR A 32 3.63 -10.80 12.59
CA THR A 32 4.08 -12.19 12.42
C THR A 32 2.95 -13.21 12.53
N LYS A 33 1.87 -12.87 13.26
CA LYS A 33 0.67 -13.72 13.35
C LYS A 33 -0.15 -13.66 12.05
N ALA A 34 -0.21 -12.51 11.41
CA ALA A 34 -1.01 -12.31 10.20
C ALA A 34 -0.27 -12.71 8.91
N PHE A 35 1.05 -12.50 8.86
CA PHE A 35 1.87 -12.72 7.68
C PHE A 35 3.02 -13.67 8.00
N ASN A 36 3.08 -14.76 7.23
CA ASN A 36 4.11 -15.80 7.34
C ASN A 36 4.97 -15.80 6.07
N ASN A 37 6.21 -16.28 6.17
CA ASN A 37 7.15 -16.41 5.05
C ASN A 37 7.36 -15.10 4.26
N VAL A 38 7.60 -14.02 4.98
CA VAL A 38 7.86 -12.68 4.42
C VAL A 38 9.35 -12.36 4.36
N SER A 39 9.75 -11.51 3.42
CA SER A 39 11.09 -10.92 3.35
C SER A 39 11.01 -9.39 3.29
N ASP A 40 12.16 -8.72 3.34
CA ASP A 40 12.29 -7.28 3.12
C ASP A 40 11.40 -6.41 4.02
N VAL A 41 11.21 -6.86 5.26
CA VAL A 41 10.35 -6.20 6.26
C VAL A 41 10.94 -4.84 6.66
N LYS A 42 10.16 -3.78 6.47
CA LYS A 42 10.50 -2.40 6.80
C LYS A 42 9.40 -1.76 7.60
N TRP A 43 9.76 -1.10 8.69
CA TRP A 43 8.80 -0.47 9.60
C TRP A 43 8.90 1.04 9.56
N GLU A 44 7.75 1.70 9.48
CA GLU A 44 7.62 3.15 9.57
C GLU A 44 6.53 3.50 10.58
N LYS A 45 6.72 4.61 11.32
CA LYS A 45 5.73 5.09 12.29
C LYS A 45 4.89 6.18 11.64
N GLU A 46 3.59 6.03 11.74
CA GLU A 46 2.62 6.86 11.05
C GLU A 46 1.60 7.45 12.01
N GLY A 47 1.92 8.62 12.56
CA GLY A 47 1.14 9.20 13.65
C GLY A 47 1.07 8.24 14.84
N LYS A 48 -0.08 7.58 15.03
CA LYS A 48 -0.33 6.59 16.10
C LYS A 48 -0.25 5.14 15.61
N SER A 49 -0.16 4.92 14.31
CA SER A 49 -0.08 3.61 13.69
C SER A 49 1.35 3.30 13.26
N TYR A 50 1.56 2.08 12.80
CA TYR A 50 2.80 1.59 12.22
C TYR A 50 2.49 1.00 10.87
N GLU A 51 3.17 1.46 9.84
CA GLU A 51 3.20 0.77 8.56
C GLU A 51 4.33 -0.26 8.59
N VAL A 52 4.05 -1.43 8.03
CA VAL A 52 5.08 -2.40 7.65
C VAL A 52 4.99 -2.68 6.17
N SER A 53 6.05 -2.39 5.43
CA SER A 53 6.24 -2.82 4.04
C SER A 53 7.06 -4.11 4.01
N PHE A 54 6.70 -5.06 3.16
CA PHE A 54 7.33 -6.39 3.11
C PHE A 54 7.06 -7.06 1.76
N VAL A 55 7.79 -8.14 1.47
CA VAL A 55 7.52 -9.01 0.33
C VAL A 55 6.91 -10.31 0.82
N GLN A 56 5.80 -10.72 0.22
CA GLN A 56 5.17 -12.01 0.47
C GLN A 56 4.78 -12.68 -0.84
N ASN A 57 5.19 -13.93 -1.03
CA ASN A 57 4.96 -14.70 -2.27
C ASN A 57 5.40 -13.94 -3.53
N GLY A 58 6.48 -13.16 -3.43
CA GLY A 58 7.02 -12.35 -4.54
C GLY A 58 6.28 -11.03 -4.81
N ASN A 59 5.21 -10.73 -4.08
CA ASN A 59 4.50 -9.45 -4.20
C ASN A 59 4.97 -8.48 -3.11
N LYS A 60 5.20 -7.22 -3.47
CA LYS A 60 5.39 -6.18 -2.47
C LYS A 60 4.03 -5.84 -1.85
N MET A 61 4.02 -5.76 -0.53
CA MET A 61 2.83 -5.51 0.26
C MET A 61 3.15 -4.51 1.36
N SER A 62 2.11 -3.86 1.87
CA SER A 62 2.17 -3.14 3.13
C SER A 62 1.00 -3.51 4.03
N ALA A 63 1.14 -3.26 5.33
CA ALA A 63 0.04 -3.31 6.26
C ALA A 63 0.13 -2.15 7.24
N LEU A 64 -1.00 -1.49 7.48
CA LEU A 64 -1.14 -0.48 8.52
C LEU A 64 -1.66 -1.14 9.79
N ILE A 65 -0.93 -1.00 10.89
CA ILE A 65 -1.23 -1.61 12.19
C ILE A 65 -1.39 -0.52 13.25
N ASP A 66 -2.51 -0.51 13.97
CA ASP A 66 -2.72 0.45 15.06
C ASP A 66 -1.88 0.11 16.31
N GLU A 67 -1.81 1.03 17.28
CA GLU A 67 -1.08 0.87 18.55
C GLU A 67 -1.48 -0.38 19.37
N LYS A 68 -2.62 -0.99 19.08
CA LYS A 68 -3.16 -2.19 19.74
C LYS A 68 -2.86 -3.47 18.97
N GLY A 69 -2.15 -3.39 17.85
CA GLY A 69 -1.84 -4.53 17.00
C GLY A 69 -2.99 -4.94 16.06
N LYS A 70 -3.98 -4.09 15.82
CA LYS A 70 -5.03 -4.36 14.83
C LYS A 70 -4.56 -3.93 13.44
N ILE A 71 -4.63 -4.84 12.47
CA ILE A 71 -4.45 -4.51 11.06
C ILE A 71 -5.67 -3.71 10.61
N LEU A 72 -5.41 -2.47 10.20
CA LEU A 72 -6.42 -1.54 9.71
C LEU A 72 -6.60 -1.66 8.20
N GLU A 73 -5.51 -1.91 7.49
CA GLU A 73 -5.43 -1.93 6.04
C GLU A 73 -4.26 -2.78 5.58
N THR A 74 -4.43 -3.44 4.43
CA THR A 74 -3.35 -4.08 3.69
C THR A 74 -3.37 -3.59 2.27
N GLU A 75 -2.19 -3.39 1.71
CA GLU A 75 -1.99 -3.00 0.33
C GLU A 75 -1.12 -4.03 -0.39
N THR A 76 -1.42 -4.29 -1.66
CA THR A 76 -0.63 -5.18 -2.51
C THR A 76 -0.35 -4.48 -3.83
N GLU A 77 0.93 -4.32 -4.16
CA GLU A 77 1.38 -3.77 -5.43
C GLU A 77 0.82 -4.62 -6.58
N LEU A 78 0.27 -3.95 -7.59
CA LEU A 78 -0.25 -4.56 -8.81
C LEU A 78 0.60 -4.12 -10.00
N LYS A 79 0.59 -4.95 -11.04
CA LYS A 79 0.97 -4.47 -12.37
C LYS A 79 -0.09 -3.48 -12.82
N ILE A 80 0.30 -2.36 -13.42
CA ILE A 80 -0.64 -1.38 -14.02
C ILE A 80 -1.57 -2.08 -15.03
N SER A 81 -1.07 -3.08 -15.76
CA SER A 81 -1.86 -3.88 -16.70
C SER A 81 -2.95 -4.75 -16.05
N SER A 82 -2.96 -4.88 -14.73
CA SER A 82 -4.00 -5.56 -13.96
C SER A 82 -5.14 -4.64 -13.52
N LEU A 83 -5.02 -3.32 -13.71
CA LEU A 83 -6.13 -2.40 -13.48
C LEU A 83 -7.23 -2.60 -14.52
N SER A 84 -8.48 -2.33 -14.12
CA SER A 84 -9.60 -2.43 -15.04
C SER A 84 -9.50 -1.39 -16.16
N PRO A 85 -10.02 -1.67 -17.37
CA PRO A 85 -10.07 -0.68 -18.45
C PRO A 85 -10.77 0.63 -18.02
N GLN A 86 -11.75 0.54 -17.13
CA GLN A 86 -12.45 1.70 -16.58
C GLN A 86 -11.51 2.65 -15.82
N ILE A 87 -10.67 2.11 -14.94
CA ILE A 87 -9.67 2.89 -14.19
C ILE A 87 -8.67 3.51 -15.17
N ILE A 88 -8.13 2.71 -16.10
CA ILE A 88 -7.17 3.19 -17.09
C ILE A 88 -7.74 4.33 -17.94
N ASN A 89 -8.99 4.21 -18.38
CA ASN A 89 -9.66 5.25 -19.17
C ASN A 89 -9.91 6.51 -18.34
N TYR A 90 -10.36 6.36 -17.08
CA TYR A 90 -10.52 7.49 -16.18
C TYR A 90 -9.20 8.28 -16.03
N ILE A 91 -8.07 7.59 -15.85
CA ILE A 91 -6.79 8.26 -15.72
C ILE A 91 -6.41 9.00 -17.01
N LYS A 92 -6.60 8.36 -18.18
CA LYS A 92 -6.33 9.00 -19.49
C LYS A 92 -7.17 10.26 -19.72
N ASP A 93 -8.43 10.23 -19.32
CA ASP A 93 -9.38 11.33 -19.57
C ASP A 93 -9.18 12.50 -18.60
N HIS A 94 -8.91 12.21 -17.33
CA HIS A 94 -8.84 13.21 -16.25
C HIS A 94 -7.42 13.70 -15.95
N TYR A 95 -6.39 12.92 -16.27
CA TYR A 95 -4.99 13.23 -15.98
C TYR A 95 -4.13 13.18 -17.26
N LYS A 96 -4.58 13.89 -18.29
CA LYS A 96 -3.92 13.93 -19.61
C LYS A 96 -2.43 14.28 -19.50
N GLY A 97 -1.61 13.48 -20.16
CA GLY A 97 -0.15 13.65 -20.15
C GLY A 97 0.55 13.23 -18.86
N LYS A 98 -0.17 12.62 -17.91
CA LYS A 98 0.43 11.98 -16.74
C LYS A 98 0.65 10.50 -17.00
N GLU A 99 1.80 10.02 -16.56
CA GLU A 99 2.16 8.60 -16.62
C GLU A 99 1.67 7.89 -15.35
N LEU A 100 1.08 6.72 -15.53
CA LEU A 100 0.83 5.79 -14.43
C LEU A 100 2.17 5.21 -13.99
N ILE A 101 2.53 5.43 -12.73
CA ILE A 101 3.80 4.99 -12.15
C ILE A 101 3.61 3.83 -11.16
N GLY A 102 2.37 3.53 -10.79
CA GLY A 102 2.04 2.47 -9.85
C GLY A 102 0.57 2.09 -9.90
N ALA A 103 0.27 0.94 -9.31
CA ALA A 103 -1.07 0.45 -9.10
C ALA A 103 -1.07 -0.43 -7.86
N ALA A 104 -2.17 -0.40 -7.09
CA ALA A 104 -2.29 -1.26 -5.92
C ALA A 104 -3.73 -1.72 -5.68
N LYS A 105 -3.83 -2.81 -4.91
CA LYS A 105 -5.06 -3.32 -4.33
C LYS A 105 -5.06 -3.01 -2.85
N ILE A 106 -6.10 -2.34 -2.35
CA ILE A 106 -6.23 -1.96 -0.95
C ILE A 106 -7.42 -2.68 -0.33
N LEU A 107 -7.20 -3.38 0.79
CA LEU A 107 -8.23 -4.03 1.57
C LEU A 107 -8.17 -3.54 3.02
N ASN A 108 -9.24 -2.92 3.50
CA ASN A 108 -9.33 -2.50 4.89
C ASN A 108 -9.94 -3.56 5.81
N ALA A 109 -9.88 -3.31 7.12
CA ALA A 109 -10.40 -4.19 8.16
C ALA A 109 -11.92 -4.47 8.08
N ALA A 110 -12.68 -3.69 7.32
CA ALA A 110 -14.10 -3.94 7.07
C ALA A 110 -14.35 -4.83 5.83
N GLY A 111 -13.29 -5.27 5.15
CA GLY A 111 -13.38 -6.07 3.93
C GLY A 111 -13.71 -5.27 2.68
N ILE A 112 -13.70 -3.93 2.73
CA ILE A 112 -13.96 -3.09 1.57
C ILE A 112 -12.69 -3.05 0.72
N LEU A 113 -12.88 -3.40 -0.55
CA LEU A 113 -11.85 -3.47 -1.58
C LEU A 113 -11.84 -2.18 -2.42
N ASN A 114 -10.68 -1.54 -2.47
CA ASN A 114 -10.40 -0.40 -3.34
C ASN A 114 -9.19 -0.70 -4.24
N TYR A 115 -9.07 0.08 -5.30
CA TYR A 115 -7.92 0.09 -6.18
C TYR A 115 -7.29 1.47 -6.22
N GLU A 116 -5.97 1.46 -6.40
CA GLU A 116 -5.18 2.66 -6.57
C GLU A 116 -4.55 2.69 -7.96
N ALA A 117 -4.54 3.86 -8.57
CA ALA A 117 -3.71 4.18 -9.71
C ALA A 117 -2.84 5.40 -9.35
N ALA A 118 -1.53 5.19 -9.28
CA ALA A 118 -0.58 6.21 -8.87
C ALA A 118 -0.05 6.97 -10.09
N ILE A 119 0.00 8.29 -9.98
CA ILE A 119 0.73 9.20 -10.87
C ILE A 119 1.69 10.03 -10.02
N LYS A 120 2.64 10.73 -10.65
CA LYS A 120 3.61 11.56 -9.89
C LYS A 120 2.92 12.51 -8.90
N GLY A 121 3.13 12.28 -7.60
CA GLY A 121 2.66 13.11 -6.49
C GLY A 121 1.18 12.94 -6.13
N LYS A 122 0.51 11.92 -6.65
CA LYS A 122 -0.91 11.65 -6.34
C LYS A 122 -1.28 10.18 -6.52
N ASP A 123 -2.13 9.73 -5.61
CA ASP A 123 -2.84 8.46 -5.72
C ASP A 123 -4.32 8.68 -5.95
N ILE A 124 -4.83 8.03 -6.99
CA ILE A 124 -6.21 8.11 -7.39
C ILE A 124 -6.88 6.80 -6.98
N LEU A 125 -7.85 6.92 -6.06
CA LEU A 125 -8.53 5.77 -5.48
C LEU A 125 -9.87 5.52 -6.16
N PHE A 126 -10.16 4.24 -6.36
CA PHE A 126 -11.35 3.72 -6.99
C PHE A 126 -11.98 2.63 -6.12
N ASP A 127 -13.29 2.46 -6.23
CA ASP A 127 -13.99 1.32 -5.63
C ASP A 127 -13.69 0.01 -6.40
N SER A 128 -14.26 -1.10 -5.93
CA SER A 128 -14.11 -2.41 -6.57
C SER A 128 -14.64 -2.50 -8.00
N ASN A 129 -15.48 -1.55 -8.44
CA ASN A 129 -16.01 -1.48 -9.80
C ASN A 129 -15.18 -0.53 -10.69
N GLY A 130 -14.15 0.12 -10.16
CA GLY A 130 -13.38 1.14 -10.89
C GLY A 130 -14.05 2.50 -10.93
N THR A 131 -15.01 2.78 -10.05
CA THR A 131 -15.61 4.11 -9.88
C THR A 131 -14.68 4.98 -9.06
N PHE A 132 -14.38 6.19 -9.54
CA PHE A 132 -13.55 7.14 -8.81
C PHE A 132 -14.14 7.47 -7.42
N LEU A 133 -13.29 7.45 -6.41
CA LEU A 133 -13.64 7.82 -5.04
C LEU A 133 -13.04 9.17 -4.66
N LYS A 134 -11.71 9.29 -4.74
CA LYS A 134 -10.97 10.49 -4.35
C LYS A 134 -9.54 10.46 -4.88
N GLU A 135 -8.90 11.62 -4.89
CA GLU A 135 -7.44 11.73 -4.98
C GLU A 135 -6.83 11.99 -3.62
N VAL A 136 -5.61 11.52 -3.42
CA VAL A 136 -4.77 11.83 -2.26
C VAL A 136 -3.42 12.30 -2.78
N LYS A 137 -2.82 13.28 -2.12
CA LYS A 137 -1.46 13.72 -2.44
C LYS A 137 -0.48 12.92 -1.59
N GLU A 138 0.58 12.44 -2.24
CA GLU A 138 1.79 11.93 -1.58
C GLU A 138 2.48 13.07 -0.80
#